data_AF-A0A4V1BWP8-F1
#
_entry.id   AF-A0A4V1BWP8-F1
#
_cell.length_a   1.000
_cell.length_b   1.000
_cell.length_c   1.000
_cell.angle_alpha   90.00
_cell.angle_beta   90.00
_cell.angle_gamma   90.00
#
_symmetry.space_group_name_H-M   'P 1'
#
loop_
_entity.id
_entity.type
_entity.pdbx_description
1 polymer ?
#
loop_
_entity_poly.entity_id
_entity_poly.type
_entity_poly.pdbx_seq_one_letter_code
_entity_poly.pdbx_strand_id
1 'polypeptide(L)'
;MANFANPGGLVAKGNNVWSETGSSGAPIIGTAGTGILGKLTANALEASNVDMGQELVTMILAQRNYQSNAQTIKTQDQMLQTLVNLR
;
A
#
# COMPACT_ATOMS: atom_id res chain seq x y z
N MET A 1 17.42 12.65 14.54
CA MET A 1 16.66 11.89 13.52
C MET A 1 17.13 10.45 13.57
N ALA A 2 16.28 9.49 13.20
CA ALA A 2 16.66 8.08 13.11
C ALA A 2 16.48 7.62 11.66
N ASN A 3 17.46 6.90 11.13
CA ASN A 3 17.37 6.23 9.84
C ASN A 3 17.36 4.72 10.06
N PHE A 4 16.70 3.97 9.17
CA PHE A 4 16.67 2.52 9.20
C PHE A 4 17.27 1.97 7.92
N ALA A 5 17.98 0.85 8.00
CA ALA A 5 18.56 0.20 6.83
C ALA A 5 17.47 -0.24 5.84
N ASN A 6 16.31 -0.66 6.35
CA ASN A 6 15.15 -1.03 5.55
C ASN A 6 13.86 -0.35 6.05
N PRO A 7 13.48 0.80 5.49
CA PRO A 7 12.22 1.47 5.83
C PRO A 7 10.97 0.63 5.55
N GLY A 8 11.01 -0.26 4.54
CA GLY A 8 9.88 -1.15 4.20
C GLY A 8 9.64 -2.26 5.23
N GLY A 9 10.58 -2.50 6.13
CA GLY A 9 10.43 -3.45 7.24
C GLY A 9 9.78 -2.85 8.49
N LEU A 10 9.52 -1.54 8.51
CA LEU A 10 8.91 -0.87 9.65
C LEU A 10 7.40 -1.20 9.70
N VAL A 11 6.86 -1.32 10.91
CA VAL A 11 5.43 -1.58 11.10
C VAL A 11 4.73 -0.28 11.46
N ALA A 12 3.72 0.08 10.67
CA ALA A 12 2.84 1.22 10.97
C ALA A 12 2.00 0.91 12.22
N LYS A 13 2.09 1.78 13.24
CA LYS A 13 1.30 1.69 14.48
C LYS A 13 0.06 2.61 14.47
N GLY A 14 -0.24 3.23 13.32
CA GLY A 14 -1.32 4.22 13.15
C GLY A 14 -0.81 5.65 13.35
N ASN A 15 -1.65 6.67 13.11
CA ASN A 15 -1.31 8.09 13.32
C ASN A 15 0.01 8.56 12.69
N ASN A 16 0.40 7.99 11.54
CA ASN A 16 1.69 8.23 10.88
C ASN A 16 2.92 7.88 11.72
N VAL A 17 2.78 7.09 12.79
CA VAL A 17 3.89 6.58 13.60
C VAL A 17 4.26 5.16 13.18
N TRP A 18 5.57 4.89 13.23
CA TRP A 18 6.16 3.64 12.79
C TRP A 18 7.00 3.05 13.92
N SER A 19 7.00 1.72 14.02
CA SER A 19 7.77 0.95 14.99
C SER A 19 8.83 0.13 14.27
N GLU A 20 10.01 0.03 14.88
CA GLU A 20 11.06 -0.86 14.43
C GLU A 20 10.65 -2.33 14.54
N THR A 21 11.21 -3.16 13.65
CA THR A 21 11.07 -4.61 13.66
C THR A 21 12.43 -5.27 13.37
N GLY A 22 12.52 -6.59 13.56
CA GLY A 22 13.71 -7.35 13.14
C GLY A 22 14.03 -7.19 11.64
N SER A 23 13.04 -6.89 10.80
CA SER A 23 13.21 -6.71 9.36
C SER A 23 13.62 -5.28 8.96
N SER A 24 13.39 -4.27 9.80
CA SER A 24 13.85 -2.89 9.55
C SER A 24 15.31 -2.68 9.92
N GLY A 25 15.84 -3.53 10.83
CA GLY A 25 17.12 -3.34 11.49
C GLY A 25 17.04 -2.31 12.62
N ALA A 26 18.17 -2.13 13.32
CA ALA A 26 18.29 -1.18 14.42
C ALA A 26 18.29 0.29 13.91
N PRO A 27 17.77 1.25 14.70
CA PRO A 27 17.75 2.65 14.34
C PRO A 27 19.15 3.26 14.37
N ILE A 28 19.54 3.90 13.27
CA ILE A 28 20.75 4.71 13.18
C ILE A 28 20.39 6.14 13.59
N ILE A 29 20.71 6.50 14.83
CA ILE A 29 20.40 7.82 15.40
C ILE A 29 21.53 8.81 15.08
N GLY A 30 21.16 9.99 14.60
CA GLY A 30 22.10 11.07 14.31
C GLY A 30 21.48 12.47 14.34
N THR A 31 22.34 13.49 14.26
CA THR A 31 21.91 14.88 14.14
C THR A 31 21.50 15.19 12.70
N ALA A 32 20.50 16.05 12.52
CA ALA A 32 20.03 16.44 11.19
C ALA A 32 21.16 17.12 10.40
N GLY A 33 21.25 16.83 9.10
CA GLY A 33 22.27 17.37 8.20
C GLY A 33 23.67 16.77 8.35
N THR A 34 23.83 15.69 9.13
CA THR A 34 25.10 14.95 9.25
C THR A 34 24.97 13.52 8.70
N GLY A 35 26.00 13.02 8.02
CA GLY A 35 26.02 11.67 7.45
C GLY A 35 24.95 11.45 6.37
N ILE A 36 24.13 10.41 6.55
CA ILE A 36 23.07 9.99 5.61
C ILE A 36 21.74 10.72 5.89
N LEU A 37 21.66 11.50 6.97
CA LEU A 37 20.43 12.15 7.39
C LEU A 37 20.21 13.49 6.65
N GLY A 38 18.97 13.72 6.21
CA GLY A 38 18.57 14.94 5.54
C GLY A 38 18.69 16.21 6.40
N LYS A 39 18.59 17.37 5.76
CA LYS A 39 18.54 18.67 6.45
C LYS A 39 17.11 18.96 6.92
N LEU A 40 16.97 19.66 8.05
CA LEU A 40 15.69 20.16 8.50
C LEU A 40 15.41 21.53 7.88
N THR A 41 14.22 21.68 7.30
CA THR A 41 13.71 22.98 6.81
C THR A 41 12.61 23.44 7.77
N ALA A 42 12.85 24.52 8.50
CA ALA A 42 11.86 25.08 9.43
C ALA A 42 10.65 25.64 8.68
N ASN A 43 9.45 25.55 9.28
CA ASN A 43 8.18 26.01 8.72
C ASN A 43 7.77 25.32 7.39
N ALA A 44 8.33 24.16 7.06
CA ALA A 44 7.91 23.33 5.93
C ALA A 44 7.23 22.05 6.44
N LEU A 45 6.13 21.65 5.77
CA LEU A 45 5.43 20.39 6.02
C LEU A 45 5.59 19.50 4.78
N GLU A 46 5.94 18.23 4.98
CA GLU A 46 6.01 17.26 3.88
C GLU A 46 4.61 16.95 3.37
N ALA A 47 4.40 17.19 2.08
CA ALA A 47 3.15 16.83 1.40
C ALA A 47 3.06 15.32 1.22
N SER A 48 1.83 14.79 1.16
CA SER A 48 1.60 13.40 0.83
C SER A 48 2.20 13.06 -0.54
N ASN A 49 2.87 11.92 -0.64
CA ASN A 49 3.43 11.40 -1.88
C ASN A 49 2.39 10.68 -2.76
N VAL A 50 1.10 10.80 -2.45
CA VAL A 50 0.01 10.09 -3.13
C VAL A 50 -0.64 11.00 -4.17
N ASP A 51 -0.67 10.54 -5.42
CA ASP A 51 -1.44 11.18 -6.48
C ASP A 51 -2.87 10.63 -6.51
N MET A 52 -3.82 11.47 -6.09
CA MET A 52 -5.24 11.09 -6.04
C MET A 52 -5.81 10.67 -7.41
N GLY A 53 -5.33 11.27 -8.51
CA GLY A 53 -5.81 10.95 -9.85
C GLY A 53 -5.42 9.53 -10.25
N GLN A 54 -4.16 9.16 -9.98
CA GLN A 54 -3.66 7.81 -10.22
C GLN A 54 -4.33 6.77 -9.32
N GLU A 55 -4.50 7.07 -8.03
CA GLU A 55 -5.19 6.17 -7.10
C GLU A 55 -6.66 5.93 -7.50
N LEU A 56 -7.36 6.94 -8.01
CA LEU A 56 -8.73 6.76 -8.51
C LEU A 56 -8.79 5.80 -9.70
N VAL A 57 -7.83 5.90 -10.62
CA VAL A 57 -7.74 5.01 -11.79
C VAL A 57 -7.43 3.58 -11.35
N THR A 58 -6.48 3.39 -10.43
CA THR A 58 -6.16 2.08 -9.85
C THR A 58 -7.39 1.46 -9.18
N MET A 59 -8.17 2.27 -8.44
CA MET A 59 -9.41 1.83 -7.80
C MET A 59 -10.47 1.41 -8.83
N ILE A 60 -10.66 2.19 -9.91
CA ILE A 60 -11.57 1.83 -11.01
C ILE A 60 -11.14 0.52 -11.70
N LEU A 61 -9.84 0.32 -11.92
CA LEU A 61 -9.31 -0.91 -12.49
C LEU A 61 -9.54 -2.12 -11.57
N ALA A 62 -9.29 -1.96 -10.28
CA ALA A 62 -9.56 -3.00 -9.29
C ALA A 62 -11.06 -3.37 -9.26
N GLN A 63 -11.96 -2.37 -9.31
CA GLN A 63 -13.40 -2.59 -9.40
C GLN A 63 -13.81 -3.31 -10.67
N ARG A 64 -13.27 -2.92 -11.84
CA ARG A 64 -13.56 -3.60 -13.11
C ARG A 64 -13.07 -5.05 -13.12
N ASN A 65 -11.89 -5.30 -12.58
CA ASN A 65 -11.38 -6.67 -12.44
C ASN A 65 -12.28 -7.51 -11.54
N TYR A 66 -12.73 -6.95 -10.42
CA TYR A 66 -13.70 -7.62 -9.54
C TYR A 66 -15.02 -7.92 -10.26
N GLN A 67 -15.59 -6.96 -10.99
CA GLN A 67 -16.81 -7.15 -11.76
C GLN A 67 -16.65 -8.20 -12.87
N SER A 68 -15.52 -8.17 -13.59
CA SER A 68 -15.20 -9.18 -14.61
C SER A 68 -15.13 -10.58 -14.02
N ASN A 69 -14.45 -10.73 -12.89
CA ASN A 69 -14.35 -12.02 -12.20
C ASN A 69 -15.72 -12.50 -11.70
N ALA A 70 -16.52 -11.59 -11.13
CA ALA A 70 -17.88 -11.91 -10.69
C ALA A 70 -18.80 -12.32 -11.84
N GLN A 71 -18.66 -11.70 -13.01
CA GLN A 71 -19.44 -12.06 -14.20
C GLN A 71 -19.05 -13.44 -14.72
N THR A 72 -17.76 -13.78 -14.74
CA THR A 72 -17.28 -15.12 -15.09
C THR A 72 -17.90 -16.19 -14.19
N ILE A 73 -17.92 -15.95 -12.87
CA ILE A 73 -18.54 -16.87 -11.91
C ILE A 73 -20.05 -17.04 -12.21
N LYS A 74 -20.78 -15.94 -12.40
CA LYS A 74 -22.21 -16.01 -12.76
C LYS A 74 -22.47 -16.81 -14.04
N THR A 75 -21.66 -16.64 -15.07
CA THR A 75 -21.81 -17.40 -16.32
C THR A 75 -21.49 -18.88 -16.13
N GLN A 76 -20.51 -19.22 -15.29
CA GLN A 76 -20.20 -20.61 -14.94
C GLN A 76 -21.38 -21.26 -14.20
N ASP A 77 -21.96 -20.56 -13.21
CA ASP A 77 -23.12 -21.06 -12.46
C ASP A 77 -24.33 -21.31 -13.35
N GLN A 78 -24.62 -20.40 -14.29
CA GLN A 78 -25.71 -20.56 -15.26
C GLN A 78 -25.52 -21.75 -16.21
N MET A 79 -24.29 -21.96 -16.68
CA MET A 79 -23.94 -23.12 -17.52
C MET A 79 -24.11 -24.44 -16.75
N LEU A 80 -23.65 -24.49 -15.50
CA LEU A 80 -23.80 -25.67 -14.63
C LEU A 80 -25.28 -25.98 -14.37
N GLN A 81 -26.09 -24.97 -14.09
CA GLN A 81 -27.53 -25.15 -13.85
C GLN A 81 -28.26 -25.68 -15.09
N THR A 82 -27.87 -25.22 -16.28
CA THR A 82 -28.44 -25.72 -17.55
C THR A 82 -28.07 -27.18 -17.79
N LEU A 83 -26.83 -27.58 -17.47
CA LEU A 83 -26.37 -28.97 -17.55
C LEU A 83 -27.16 -29.92 -16.63
N VAL A 84 -27.48 -29.48 -15.41
CA VAL A 84 -28.26 -30.26 -14.44
C VAL A 84 -29.71 -30.43 -14.87
N ASN A 85 -30.30 -29.43 -15.54
CA ASN A 85 -31.70 -29.45 -16.00
C ASN A 85 -31.93 -30.21 -17.31
N LEU A 86 -30.88 -30.69 -17.99
CA LEU A 86 -30.96 -31.49 -19.22
C LEU A 86 -31.11 -33.01 -18.98
N ARG A 87 -31.49 -33.43 -17.75
CA ARG A 87 -31.77 -34.83 -17.39
C ARG A 87 -33.24 -35.21 -17.51
#